data_AF-A0A3M1MKF4-F1
#
_entry.id   AF-A0A3M1MKF4-F1
#
_cell.length_a   1.000
_cell.length_b   1.000
_cell.length_c   1.000
_cell.angle_alpha   90.00
_cell.angle_beta   90.00
_cell.angle_gamma   90.00
#
_symmetry.space_group_name_H-M   'P 1'
#
loop_
_entity.id
_entity.type
_entity.pdbx_description
1 polymer ?
#
loop_
_entity_poly.entity_id
_entity_poly.type
_entity_poly.pdbx_seq_one_letter_code
_entity_poly.pdbx_strand_id
1 'polypeptide(L)'
;PDDAIHRGLDRQTERDIARKNNFFCNYQPLTREQVQAEVDNVLQFSEYTEPMQDMLRAALQANATYVVSSAHPRIVNGKPTKNPRYLQDRPDLATPELRYIAMRSMQLYRGLPAKAPVYTPVAAVLSGRRNNPPDKKKGIRSLAVYNPIHYQELPELFMDYICSLTGKSPSTTGAGSEGALTKGPFNALLPIHDLNAALTSMILTGLGGYSTAAGYVGSFREVGHDISFLVPELWCRLSARERDPQFLIGEGMLEKLEDYEFGGQKVLASRLGYRITSRFVRHFFGRMFDNPDKVFDEAILRPETQDPEGYADGIHHITEAQQRVARMYFEDGSYELAVPPLQAVLSVMAEGHWNGKSIEDPEVRDMFRRETMLGSDWYQARLDAKRRADTRLWQRHREYLQQFLQRSTHSDVAQRLELEKRIAQADRRLEFFQTDAYLQRIHGTVGADPALVPEISEPSTSQRQGQEVPTG
;
A
#
# COMPACT_ATOMS: atom_id res chain seq x y z
N PRO A 1 13.93 14.97 -0.85
CA PRO A 1 13.53 15.74 -2.05
C PRO A 1 14.66 15.62 -3.08
N ASP A 2 14.66 14.53 -3.85
CA ASP A 2 15.78 14.16 -4.70
C ASP A 2 16.03 15.22 -5.79
N ASP A 3 14.96 15.82 -6.33
CA ASP A 3 15.01 16.81 -7.41
C ASP A 3 15.43 18.21 -6.94
N ALA A 4 15.28 18.51 -5.65
CA ALA A 4 15.56 19.84 -5.09
C ALA A 4 17.06 20.19 -5.07
N ILE A 5 17.94 19.23 -5.35
CA ILE A 5 19.37 19.52 -5.59
C ILE A 5 19.57 20.42 -6.82
N HIS A 6 18.64 20.36 -7.77
CA HIS A 6 18.60 21.23 -8.94
C HIS A 6 17.78 22.48 -8.61
N ARG A 7 18.46 23.63 -8.58
CA ARG A 7 17.87 24.93 -8.22
C ARG A 7 16.64 25.22 -9.08
N GLY A 8 15.55 25.63 -8.43
CA GLY A 8 14.30 26.03 -9.09
C GLY A 8 13.44 24.89 -9.65
N LEU A 9 13.94 23.65 -9.68
CA LEU A 9 13.22 22.50 -10.22
C LEU A 9 12.07 22.09 -9.29
N ASP A 10 12.37 21.79 -8.03
CA ASP A 10 11.37 21.43 -7.01
C ASP A 10 10.90 22.68 -6.25
N ARG A 11 9.94 23.38 -6.88
CA ARG A 11 9.36 24.61 -6.34
C ARG A 11 8.64 24.41 -5.01
N GLN A 12 8.11 23.21 -4.75
CA GLN A 12 7.42 22.91 -3.50
C GLN A 12 8.44 22.80 -2.36
N THR A 13 9.50 22.02 -2.55
CA THR A 13 10.55 21.88 -1.55
C THR A 13 11.24 23.21 -1.27
N GLU A 14 11.55 24.02 -2.29
CA GLU A 14 12.18 25.31 -2.04
C GLU A 14 11.30 26.28 -1.26
N ARG A 15 9.99 26.30 -1.55
CA ARG A 15 9.01 27.04 -0.76
C ARG A 15 8.92 26.54 0.68
N ASP A 16 8.94 25.23 0.88
CA ASP A 16 8.84 24.63 2.22
C ASP A 16 10.11 24.88 3.03
N ILE A 17 11.30 24.68 2.46
CA ILE A 17 12.59 24.97 3.10
C ILE A 17 12.69 26.44 3.50
N ALA A 18 12.18 27.36 2.66
CA ALA A 18 12.17 28.80 2.93
C ALA A 18 11.32 29.22 4.15
N ARG A 19 10.47 28.33 4.68
CA ARG A 19 9.67 28.61 5.88
C ARG A 19 10.51 28.55 7.14
N LYS A 20 9.99 29.18 8.20
CA LYS A 20 10.55 29.10 9.55
C LYS A 20 10.08 27.81 10.25
N ASN A 21 10.81 27.40 11.29
CA ASN A 21 10.48 26.26 12.16
C ASN A 21 10.49 24.88 11.48
N ASN A 22 11.26 24.74 10.40
CA ASN A 22 11.50 23.45 9.77
C ASN A 22 12.42 22.56 10.61
N PHE A 23 12.16 21.26 10.60
CA PHE A 23 13.12 20.24 11.03
C PHE A 23 13.87 19.70 9.81
N PHE A 24 15.18 19.91 9.76
CA PHE A 24 16.05 19.44 8.69
C PHE A 24 16.95 18.29 9.13
N CYS A 25 17.25 17.38 8.21
CA CYS A 25 18.24 16.33 8.39
C CYS A 25 19.03 16.12 7.08
N ASN A 26 20.34 15.89 7.22
CA ASN A 26 21.26 15.69 6.11
C ASN A 26 21.37 16.85 5.10
N TYR A 27 21.32 18.09 5.58
CA TYR A 27 21.71 19.28 4.83
C TYR A 27 23.05 19.83 5.31
N GLN A 28 23.76 20.53 4.43
CA GLN A 28 24.98 21.23 4.81
C GLN A 28 24.61 22.51 5.58
N PRO A 29 25.17 22.75 6.78
CA PRO A 29 24.99 24.01 7.48
C PRO A 29 25.89 25.07 6.82
N LEU A 30 25.33 25.86 5.91
CA LEU A 30 26.06 26.90 5.20
C LEU A 30 26.39 28.05 6.15
N THR A 31 27.65 28.45 6.21
CA THR A 31 28.08 29.66 6.94
C THR A 31 27.70 30.91 6.16
N ARG A 32 27.75 32.06 6.82
CA ARG A 32 27.49 33.35 6.18
C ARG A 32 28.33 33.57 4.92
N GLU A 33 29.62 33.25 4.96
CA GLU A 33 30.54 33.43 3.83
C GLU A 33 30.12 32.55 2.64
N GLN A 34 29.67 31.33 2.91
CA GLN A 34 29.19 30.40 1.89
C GLN A 34 27.87 30.89 1.27
N VAL A 35 26.97 31.45 2.08
CA VAL A 35 25.72 32.05 1.59
C VAL A 35 26.00 33.30 0.76
N GLN A 36 26.95 34.13 1.19
CA GLN A 36 27.35 35.32 0.43
C GLN A 36 27.91 34.92 -0.94
N ALA A 37 28.80 33.93 -0.99
CA ALA A 37 29.33 33.40 -2.24
C ALA A 37 28.24 32.82 -3.16
N GLU A 38 27.23 32.16 -2.58
CA GLU A 38 26.07 31.65 -3.33
C GLU A 38 25.23 32.79 -3.92
N VAL A 39 24.97 33.85 -3.15
CA VAL A 39 24.19 35.02 -3.59
C VAL A 39 24.94 35.86 -4.63
N ASP A 40 26.26 36.00 -4.47
CA ASP A 40 27.12 36.75 -5.40
C ASP A 40 27.27 36.05 -6.76
N ASN A 41 27.06 34.72 -6.82
CA ASN A 41 26.96 33.99 -8.06
C ASN A 41 25.58 34.21 -8.72
N VAL A 42 25.37 35.42 -9.25
CA VAL A 42 24.08 35.91 -9.77
C VAL A 42 23.41 34.91 -10.73
N LEU A 43 24.18 34.25 -11.60
CA LEU A 43 23.65 33.28 -12.55
C LEU A 43 23.00 32.09 -11.85
N GLN A 44 23.75 31.39 -10.98
CA GLN A 44 23.20 30.24 -10.24
C GLN A 44 22.13 30.66 -9.23
N PHE A 45 22.30 31.82 -8.61
CA PHE A 45 21.34 32.31 -7.65
C PHE A 45 19.99 32.62 -8.27
N SER A 46 19.97 33.11 -9.52
CA SER A 46 18.74 33.36 -10.28
C SER A 46 17.95 32.09 -10.63
N GLU A 47 18.59 30.91 -10.57
CA GLU A 47 17.92 29.63 -10.82
C GLU A 47 17.02 29.21 -9.66
N TYR A 48 17.29 29.65 -8.43
CA TYR A 48 16.40 29.37 -7.30
C TYR A 48 15.03 30.04 -7.50
N THR A 49 14.00 29.45 -6.90
CA THR A 49 12.73 30.13 -6.72
C THR A 49 12.85 31.34 -5.79
N GLU A 50 11.98 32.32 -5.99
CA GLU A 50 11.92 33.56 -5.18
C GLU A 50 11.89 33.29 -3.65
N PRO A 51 11.11 32.34 -3.11
CA PRO A 51 11.14 32.05 -1.66
C PRO A 51 12.52 31.66 -1.13
N MET A 52 13.28 30.85 -1.88
CA MET A 52 14.61 30.43 -1.49
C MET A 52 15.61 31.60 -1.60
N GLN A 53 15.52 32.39 -2.67
CA GLN A 53 16.34 33.60 -2.82
C GLN A 53 16.13 34.57 -1.65
N ASP A 54 14.87 34.82 -1.29
CA ASP A 54 14.52 35.74 -0.21
C ASP A 54 14.96 35.21 1.15
N MET A 55 14.83 33.91 1.40
CA MET A 55 15.35 33.30 2.63
C MET A 55 16.86 33.49 2.75
N LEU A 56 17.62 33.26 1.68
CA LEU A 56 19.09 33.39 1.69
C LEU A 56 19.52 34.85 1.86
N ARG A 57 18.88 35.80 1.17
CA ARG A 57 19.10 37.25 1.38
C ARG A 57 18.77 37.68 2.80
N ALA A 58 17.62 37.24 3.33
CA ALA A 58 17.19 37.56 4.68
C ALA A 58 18.16 36.98 5.74
N ALA A 59 18.71 35.78 5.51
CA ALA A 59 19.71 35.19 6.39
C ALA A 59 21.00 36.02 6.46
N LEU A 60 21.47 36.56 5.32
CA LEU A 60 22.62 37.47 5.28
C LEU A 60 22.34 38.79 6.04
N GLN A 61 21.16 39.38 5.83
CA GLN A 61 20.76 40.62 6.50
C GLN A 61 20.60 40.43 8.01
N ALA A 62 20.04 39.29 8.44
CA ALA A 62 19.85 38.95 9.84
C ALA A 62 21.13 38.48 10.54
N ASN A 63 22.27 38.43 9.83
CA ASN A 63 23.53 37.91 10.34
C ASN A 63 23.39 36.48 10.93
N ALA A 64 22.60 35.62 10.28
CA ALA A 64 22.37 34.25 10.73
C ALA A 64 23.68 33.44 10.74
N THR A 65 23.88 32.64 11.79
CA THR A 65 25.09 31.81 11.92
C THR A 65 25.14 30.69 10.88
N TYR A 66 23.98 30.06 10.63
CA TYR A 66 23.84 28.98 9.66
C TYR A 66 22.52 29.08 8.91
N VAL A 67 22.51 28.63 7.66
CA VAL A 67 21.30 28.40 6.86
C VAL A 67 21.46 27.11 6.07
N VAL A 68 20.34 26.55 5.61
CA VAL A 68 20.32 25.42 4.68
C VAL A 68 19.82 25.89 3.32
N SER A 69 20.22 25.21 2.25
CA SER A 69 19.72 25.46 0.89
C SER A 69 19.28 24.12 0.27
N SER A 70 18.29 24.17 -0.61
CA SER A 70 17.81 23.01 -1.38
C SER A 70 18.95 22.33 -2.15
N ALA A 71 19.85 23.11 -2.73
CA ALA A 71 20.98 22.63 -3.55
C ALA A 71 22.17 22.10 -2.74
N HIS A 72 22.14 22.19 -1.41
CA HIS A 72 23.27 21.84 -0.54
C HIS A 72 22.96 20.73 0.46
N PRO A 73 22.73 19.47 0.01
CA PRO A 73 22.72 18.32 0.90
C PRO A 73 24.05 18.18 1.65
N ARG A 74 24.02 17.50 2.80
CA ARG A 74 25.22 17.18 3.60
C ARG A 74 26.22 16.41 2.74
N ILE A 75 27.49 16.77 2.86
CA ILE A 75 28.58 16.01 2.24
C ILE A 75 28.92 14.77 3.08
N VAL A 76 28.92 13.60 2.45
CA VAL A 76 29.30 12.31 3.03
C VAL A 76 30.34 11.68 2.11
N ASN A 77 31.53 11.38 2.64
CA ASN A 77 32.66 10.85 1.86
C ASN A 77 32.98 11.68 0.60
N GLY A 78 32.98 13.02 0.74
CA GLY A 78 33.30 13.95 -0.34
C GLY A 78 32.21 14.16 -1.39
N LYS A 79 31.01 13.58 -1.23
CA LYS A 79 29.89 13.75 -2.17
C LYS A 79 28.61 14.18 -1.44
N PRO A 80 27.72 14.96 -2.08
CA PRO A 80 26.40 15.22 -1.52
C PRO A 80 25.64 13.91 -1.24
N THR A 81 25.00 13.83 -0.08
CA THR A 81 24.15 12.69 0.24
C THR A 81 22.99 12.56 -0.77
N LYS A 82 22.58 11.33 -1.04
CA LYS A 82 21.36 11.04 -1.82
C LYS A 82 20.10 10.94 -0.95
N ASN A 83 20.19 11.34 0.33
CA ASN A 83 19.08 11.24 1.28
C ASN A 83 18.90 12.55 2.08
N PRO A 84 18.75 13.73 1.43
CA PRO A 84 18.35 14.96 2.12
C PRO A 84 16.92 14.82 2.65
N ARG A 85 16.65 15.33 3.85
CA ARG A 85 15.34 15.18 4.51
C ARG A 85 14.90 16.46 5.21
N TYR A 86 13.61 16.72 5.15
CA TYR A 86 12.92 17.69 5.99
C TYR A 86 11.55 17.14 6.37
N LEU A 87 10.98 17.62 7.48
CA LEU A 87 9.59 17.32 7.83
C LEU A 87 8.67 18.34 7.16
N GLN A 88 7.98 17.93 6.10
CA GLN A 88 7.02 18.75 5.40
C GLN A 88 5.73 18.86 6.23
N ASP A 89 5.23 20.08 6.42
CA ASP A 89 3.88 20.28 6.93
C ASP A 89 2.89 19.63 5.97
N ARG A 90 1.96 18.84 6.51
CA ARG A 90 0.93 18.18 5.69
C ARG A 90 0.19 19.22 4.83
N PRO A 91 0.15 19.08 3.49
CA PRO A 91 -0.45 20.10 2.62
C PRO A 91 -1.91 20.43 2.94
N ASP A 92 -2.69 19.44 3.39
CA ASP A 92 -4.10 19.66 3.76
C ASP A 92 -4.28 20.48 5.06
N LEU A 93 -3.22 20.59 5.88
CA LEU A 93 -3.15 21.46 7.05
C LEU A 93 -2.49 22.80 6.74
N ALA A 94 -1.51 22.81 5.82
CA ALA A 94 -0.84 24.02 5.38
C ALA A 94 -1.74 24.90 4.48
N THR A 95 -2.71 24.29 3.79
CA THR A 95 -3.66 24.96 2.89
C THR A 95 -5.09 24.49 3.20
N PRO A 96 -5.61 24.80 4.41
CA PRO A 96 -6.87 24.26 4.92
C PRO A 96 -8.10 24.71 4.11
N GLU A 97 -8.00 25.82 3.38
CA GLU A 97 -9.05 26.36 2.52
C GLU A 97 -9.45 25.40 1.39
N LEU A 98 -8.48 24.73 0.77
CA LEU A 98 -8.76 23.77 -0.31
C LEU A 98 -9.51 22.55 0.23
N ARG A 99 -9.10 22.07 1.41
CA ARG A 99 -9.81 20.99 2.11
C ARG A 99 -11.22 21.43 2.49
N TYR A 100 -11.40 22.64 3.01
CA TYR A 100 -12.71 23.18 3.34
C TYR A 100 -13.63 23.23 2.11
N ILE A 101 -13.14 23.79 1.00
CA ILE A 101 -13.88 23.88 -0.27
C ILE A 101 -14.27 22.48 -0.74
N ALA A 102 -13.34 21.53 -0.81
CA ALA A 102 -13.62 20.16 -1.23
C ALA A 102 -14.71 19.50 -0.36
N MET A 103 -14.60 19.61 0.96
CA MET A 103 -15.56 19.03 1.90
C MET A 103 -16.96 19.66 1.78
N ARG A 104 -17.04 20.99 1.60
CA ARG A 104 -18.32 21.68 1.39
C ARG A 104 -18.94 21.37 0.03
N SER A 105 -18.14 21.30 -1.02
CA SER A 105 -18.60 20.89 -2.35
C SER A 105 -19.20 19.49 -2.32
N MET A 106 -18.55 18.52 -1.65
CA MET A 106 -19.11 17.18 -1.47
C MET A 106 -20.40 17.17 -0.63
N GLN A 107 -20.47 18.00 0.42
CA GLN A 107 -21.67 18.12 1.24
C GLN A 107 -22.87 18.61 0.43
N LEU A 108 -22.67 19.68 -0.35
CA LEU A 108 -23.69 20.28 -1.20
C LEU A 108 -24.10 19.33 -2.33
N TYR A 109 -23.13 18.71 -3.01
CA TYR A 109 -23.38 17.74 -4.07
C TYR A 109 -24.24 16.56 -3.60
N ARG A 110 -24.06 16.11 -2.35
CA ARG A 110 -24.81 15.01 -1.75
C ARG A 110 -26.08 15.45 -1.01
N GLY A 111 -26.40 16.74 -0.98
CA GLY A 111 -27.58 17.27 -0.28
C GLY A 111 -27.55 17.05 1.24
N LEU A 112 -26.37 16.95 1.84
CA LEU A 112 -26.23 16.64 3.27
C LEU A 112 -26.52 17.86 4.15
N PRO A 113 -27.15 17.70 5.33
CA PRO A 113 -27.33 18.78 6.30
C PRO A 113 -26.00 19.40 6.72
N ALA A 114 -26.00 20.71 7.05
CA ALA A 114 -24.79 21.49 7.32
C ALA A 114 -23.85 20.90 8.40
N LYS A 115 -24.41 20.19 9.39
CA LYS A 115 -23.70 19.55 10.51
C LYS A 115 -23.49 18.04 10.32
N ALA A 116 -23.98 17.44 9.24
CA ALA A 116 -23.78 16.03 8.99
C ALA A 116 -22.32 15.75 8.62
N PRO A 117 -21.74 14.62 9.07
CA PRO A 117 -20.41 14.22 8.66
C PRO A 117 -20.37 13.94 7.16
N VAL A 118 -19.26 14.32 6.51
CA VAL A 118 -19.01 14.03 5.09
C VAL A 118 -17.95 12.93 5.02
N TYR A 119 -18.35 11.72 4.66
CA TYR A 119 -17.44 10.58 4.53
C TYR A 119 -16.84 10.50 3.13
N THR A 120 -15.54 10.21 3.02
CA THR A 120 -14.82 10.07 1.75
C THR A 120 -14.22 8.66 1.66
N PRO A 121 -15.05 7.62 1.45
CA PRO A 121 -14.54 6.26 1.31
C PRO A 121 -13.64 6.15 0.06
N VAL A 122 -12.70 5.21 0.09
CA VAL A 122 -11.87 4.87 -1.07
C VAL A 122 -12.78 4.40 -2.21
N ALA A 123 -12.57 4.95 -3.41
CA ALA A 123 -13.39 4.65 -4.59
C ALA A 123 -12.65 3.87 -5.68
N ALA A 124 -11.34 3.70 -5.55
CA ALA A 124 -10.49 2.90 -6.43
C ALA A 124 -9.16 2.58 -5.72
N VAL A 125 -8.59 1.41 -6.02
CA VAL A 125 -7.25 1.02 -5.59
C VAL A 125 -6.38 0.85 -6.84
N LEU A 126 -5.33 1.67 -6.95
CA LEU A 126 -4.44 1.75 -8.10
C LEU A 126 -3.00 1.63 -7.60
N SER A 127 -2.44 0.43 -7.68
CA SER A 127 -1.12 0.12 -7.13
C SER A 127 -0.02 0.61 -8.06
N GLY A 128 0.95 1.38 -7.56
CA GLY A 128 2.11 1.77 -8.37
C GLY A 128 3.09 0.62 -8.50
N ARG A 129 3.55 0.32 -9.72
CA ARG A 129 4.67 -0.60 -9.96
C ARG A 129 5.88 0.14 -10.46
N ARG A 130 7.01 -0.05 -9.78
CA ARG A 130 8.29 0.47 -10.22
C ARG A 130 8.95 -0.55 -11.14
N ASN A 131 8.82 -0.31 -12.43
CA ASN A 131 9.43 -1.12 -13.47
C ASN A 131 10.85 -0.65 -13.77
N ASN A 132 11.71 -1.59 -14.17
CA ASN A 132 13.05 -1.32 -14.67
C ASN A 132 13.29 -2.11 -15.97
N PRO A 133 14.06 -1.54 -16.91
CA PRO A 133 14.48 -2.25 -18.10
C PRO A 133 15.54 -3.30 -17.73
N PRO A 134 15.84 -4.26 -18.62
CA PRO A 134 16.98 -5.14 -18.45
C PRO A 134 18.31 -4.37 -18.59
N ASP A 135 19.30 -4.65 -17.74
CA ASP A 135 20.68 -4.19 -17.87
C ASP A 135 21.62 -5.40 -17.89
N LYS A 136 21.88 -5.94 -19.09
CA LYS A 136 22.72 -7.13 -19.30
C LYS A 136 24.13 -6.95 -18.73
N LYS A 137 24.68 -5.73 -18.72
CA LYS A 137 26.03 -5.47 -18.19
C LYS A 137 26.10 -5.57 -16.67
N LYS A 138 25.00 -5.21 -15.98
CA LYS A 138 24.89 -5.30 -14.52
C LYS A 138 24.17 -6.56 -14.04
N GLY A 139 23.77 -7.45 -14.95
CA GLY A 139 22.99 -8.65 -14.63
C GLY A 139 21.59 -8.35 -14.10
N ILE A 140 21.02 -7.17 -14.41
CA ILE A 140 19.69 -6.78 -13.95
C ILE A 140 18.68 -7.31 -14.97
N ARG A 141 17.75 -8.15 -14.51
CA ARG A 141 16.62 -8.66 -15.32
C ARG A 141 15.48 -7.66 -15.34
N SER A 142 14.65 -7.73 -16.38
CA SER A 142 13.54 -6.79 -16.58
C SER A 142 12.42 -7.02 -15.57
N LEU A 143 11.81 -5.93 -15.09
CA LEU A 143 10.47 -5.95 -14.48
C LEU A 143 9.47 -5.12 -15.30
N ALA A 144 9.89 -4.57 -16.44
CA ALA A 144 9.07 -3.71 -17.29
C ALA A 144 8.17 -4.49 -18.26
N VAL A 145 7.53 -5.56 -17.77
CA VAL A 145 6.61 -6.41 -18.56
C VAL A 145 5.15 -5.94 -18.51
N TYR A 146 4.88 -4.87 -17.75
CA TYR A 146 3.57 -4.26 -17.63
C TYR A 146 3.41 -3.13 -18.64
N ASN A 147 2.23 -3.01 -19.23
CA ASN A 147 1.78 -1.82 -19.95
C ASN A 147 1.37 -0.71 -18.95
N PRO A 148 0.90 0.48 -19.41
CA PRO A 148 0.57 1.59 -18.52
C PRO A 148 -0.40 1.27 -17.39
N ILE A 149 -1.44 0.47 -17.65
CA ILE A 149 -2.48 0.13 -16.67
C ILE A 149 -2.87 -1.35 -16.84
N HIS A 150 -2.59 -2.14 -15.80
CA HIS A 150 -3.07 -3.51 -15.71
C HIS A 150 -4.21 -3.62 -14.70
N TYR A 151 -5.11 -4.55 -14.95
CA TYR A 151 -6.09 -5.06 -14.00
C TYR A 151 -5.75 -6.52 -13.70
N GLN A 152 -5.58 -6.86 -12.43
CA GLN A 152 -5.46 -8.24 -12.00
C GLN A 152 -6.69 -8.62 -11.19
N GLU A 153 -7.22 -9.80 -11.49
CA GLU A 153 -8.13 -10.45 -10.57
C GLU A 153 -7.40 -10.77 -9.26
N LEU A 154 -8.17 -10.97 -8.18
CA LEU A 154 -7.60 -11.10 -6.85
C LEU A 154 -6.51 -12.18 -6.71
N PRO A 155 -6.61 -13.36 -7.35
CA PRO A 155 -5.55 -14.37 -7.23
C PRO A 155 -4.19 -13.86 -7.74
N GLU A 156 -4.14 -13.33 -8.96
CA GLU A 156 -2.92 -12.78 -9.57
C GLU A 156 -2.43 -11.53 -8.83
N LEU A 157 -3.35 -10.67 -8.40
CA LEU A 157 -3.00 -9.50 -7.61
C LEU A 157 -2.32 -9.90 -6.30
N PHE A 158 -2.80 -10.95 -5.64
CA PHE A 158 -2.19 -11.43 -4.40
C PHE A 158 -0.85 -12.12 -4.62
N MET A 159 -0.60 -12.73 -5.79
CA MET A 159 0.75 -13.16 -6.15
C MET A 159 1.73 -11.98 -6.19
N ASP A 160 1.29 -10.82 -6.69
CA ASP A 160 2.08 -9.60 -6.71
C ASP A 160 2.23 -8.99 -5.30
N TYR A 161 1.13 -8.84 -4.55
CA TYR A 161 1.15 -8.24 -3.22
C TYR A 161 1.95 -9.04 -2.18
N ILE A 162 1.96 -10.37 -2.28
CA ILE A 162 2.80 -11.24 -1.45
C ILE A 162 4.29 -10.94 -1.68
N CYS A 163 4.67 -10.65 -2.92
CA CYS A 163 6.07 -10.50 -3.31
C CYS A 163 6.57 -9.06 -3.26
N SER A 164 5.75 -8.09 -3.68
CA SER A 164 6.09 -6.66 -3.81
C SER A 164 7.47 -6.45 -4.42
N LEU A 165 7.60 -6.83 -5.70
CA LEU A 165 8.90 -6.90 -6.38
C LEU A 165 9.45 -5.51 -6.74
N THR A 166 10.77 -5.37 -6.67
CA THR A 166 11.49 -4.13 -6.96
C THR A 166 12.84 -4.39 -7.65
N GLY A 167 13.18 -3.56 -8.64
CA GLY A 167 14.43 -3.65 -9.39
C GLY A 167 15.65 -3.02 -8.72
N LYS A 168 15.46 -2.28 -7.61
CA LYS A 168 16.52 -1.44 -7.01
C LYS A 168 17.48 -2.19 -6.07
N SER A 169 17.11 -3.37 -5.60
CA SER A 169 17.95 -4.17 -4.70
C SER A 169 17.78 -5.65 -5.03
N PRO A 170 18.34 -6.10 -6.17
CA PRO A 170 18.33 -7.51 -6.52
C PRO A 170 18.88 -8.32 -5.34
N SER A 171 18.13 -9.32 -4.90
CA SER A 171 18.67 -10.32 -3.98
C SER A 171 19.77 -11.11 -4.68
N THR A 172 20.61 -11.83 -3.93
CA THR A 172 21.62 -12.73 -4.53
C THR A 172 21.00 -13.79 -5.46
N THR A 173 19.67 -13.96 -5.46
CA THR A 173 18.93 -14.96 -6.23
C THR A 173 17.90 -14.39 -7.22
N GLY A 174 17.78 -13.06 -7.40
CA GLY A 174 16.89 -12.46 -8.39
C GLY A 174 16.31 -11.10 -7.98
N ALA A 175 15.07 -10.79 -8.39
CA ALA A 175 14.39 -9.52 -8.03
C ALA A 175 14.43 -9.30 -6.52
N GLY A 176 14.51 -8.03 -6.12
CA GLY A 176 14.30 -7.65 -4.73
C GLY A 176 12.83 -7.81 -4.37
N SER A 177 12.54 -8.30 -3.17
CA SER A 177 11.20 -8.28 -2.58
C SER A 177 11.18 -7.27 -1.44
N GLU A 178 10.18 -6.39 -1.41
CA GLU A 178 9.93 -5.48 -0.28
C GLU A 178 9.09 -6.16 0.83
N GLY A 179 8.83 -7.46 0.70
CA GLY A 179 7.94 -8.24 1.55
C GLY A 179 6.45 -7.95 1.26
N ALA A 180 5.56 -8.72 1.88
CA ALA A 180 4.13 -8.58 1.66
C ALA A 180 3.65 -7.14 1.85
N LEU A 181 2.90 -6.63 0.87
CA LEU A 181 2.31 -5.28 0.88
C LEU A 181 3.35 -4.14 1.08
N THR A 182 4.60 -4.35 0.65
CA THR A 182 5.76 -3.47 0.91
C THR A 182 6.06 -3.21 2.39
N LYS A 183 5.56 -4.08 3.28
CA LYS A 183 5.67 -3.94 4.74
C LYS A 183 6.79 -4.78 5.36
N GLY A 184 7.64 -5.44 4.58
CA GLY A 184 8.72 -6.31 5.10
C GLY A 184 9.56 -5.65 6.21
N PRO A 185 10.08 -4.42 6.03
CA PRO A 185 10.86 -3.73 7.06
C PRO A 185 10.05 -3.19 8.25
N PHE A 186 8.71 -3.27 8.21
CA PHE A 186 7.81 -2.55 9.13
C PHE A 186 6.79 -3.46 9.82
N ASN A 187 6.79 -4.76 9.53
CA ASN A 187 5.89 -5.73 10.14
C ASN A 187 6.67 -6.66 11.09
N ALA A 188 6.38 -6.54 12.38
CA ALA A 188 6.97 -7.36 13.43
C ALA A 188 6.21 -8.68 13.67
N LEU A 189 5.13 -8.94 12.93
CA LEU A 189 4.31 -10.15 12.99
C LEU A 189 4.43 -10.95 11.70
N LEU A 190 3.87 -12.17 11.69
CA LEU A 190 3.75 -12.96 10.49
C LEU A 190 2.95 -12.18 9.42
N PRO A 191 3.49 -11.99 8.20
CA PRO A 191 2.84 -11.20 7.16
C PRO A 191 1.48 -11.74 6.73
N ILE A 192 1.21 -13.02 6.96
CA ILE A 192 -0.05 -13.65 6.58
C ILE A 192 -1.28 -13.00 7.24
N HIS A 193 -1.14 -12.45 8.44
CA HIS A 193 -2.24 -11.76 9.12
C HIS A 193 -2.68 -10.49 8.37
N ASP A 194 -1.73 -9.75 7.83
CA ASP A 194 -1.99 -8.58 6.99
C ASP A 194 -2.62 -9.00 5.66
N LEU A 195 -2.09 -10.06 5.04
CA LEU A 195 -2.60 -10.58 3.76
C LEU A 195 -4.04 -11.10 3.89
N ASN A 196 -4.36 -11.83 4.96
CA ASN A 196 -5.71 -12.28 5.28
C ASN A 196 -6.69 -11.10 5.37
N ALA A 197 -6.29 -10.04 6.08
CA ALA A 197 -7.10 -8.84 6.23
C ALA A 197 -7.25 -8.05 4.92
N ALA A 198 -6.15 -7.91 4.17
CA ALA A 198 -6.13 -7.24 2.88
C ALA A 198 -7.04 -7.96 1.87
N LEU A 199 -6.94 -9.29 1.76
CA LEU A 199 -7.76 -10.07 0.84
C LEU A 199 -9.24 -9.92 1.19
N THR A 200 -9.59 -10.10 2.47
CA THR A 200 -10.96 -9.93 2.95
C THR A 200 -11.49 -8.53 2.60
N SER A 201 -10.69 -7.47 2.81
CA SER A 201 -11.05 -6.10 2.45
C SER A 201 -11.32 -5.94 0.95
N MET A 202 -10.48 -6.52 0.09
CA MET A 202 -10.64 -6.40 -1.36
C MET A 202 -11.85 -7.18 -1.88
N ILE A 203 -12.12 -8.37 -1.36
CA ILE A 203 -13.33 -9.15 -1.67
C ILE A 203 -14.58 -8.37 -1.26
N LEU A 204 -14.61 -7.79 -0.05
CA LEU A 204 -15.77 -7.06 0.46
C LEU A 204 -16.08 -5.79 -0.33
N THR A 205 -15.04 -5.06 -0.71
CA THR A 205 -15.19 -3.74 -1.34
C THR A 205 -15.37 -3.82 -2.85
N GLY A 206 -14.82 -4.84 -3.51
CA GLY A 206 -14.96 -5.03 -4.95
C GLY A 206 -14.35 -3.88 -5.78
N LEU A 207 -13.37 -3.13 -5.23
CA LEU A 207 -12.82 -1.91 -5.85
C LEU A 207 -11.82 -2.16 -7.00
N GLY A 208 -11.73 -3.40 -7.48
CA GLY A 208 -10.80 -3.83 -8.52
C GLY A 208 -9.33 -3.89 -8.05
N GLY A 209 -8.50 -4.60 -8.82
CA GLY A 209 -7.07 -4.80 -8.58
C GLY A 209 -6.21 -4.12 -9.63
N TYR A 210 -6.34 -2.80 -9.78
CA TYR A 210 -5.59 -2.06 -10.81
C TYR A 210 -4.18 -1.73 -10.38
N SER A 211 -3.31 -1.57 -11.37
CA SER A 211 -1.91 -1.19 -11.19
C SER A 211 -1.45 -0.26 -12.30
N THR A 212 -0.49 0.60 -12.00
CA THR A 212 0.03 1.62 -12.93
C THR A 212 1.54 1.54 -13.02
N ALA A 213 2.08 1.58 -14.23
CA ALA A 213 3.51 1.56 -14.46
C ALA A 213 4.20 2.88 -14.06
N ALA A 214 5.36 2.79 -13.42
CA ALA A 214 6.29 3.87 -13.16
C ALA A 214 7.72 3.42 -13.50
N GLY A 215 8.59 4.37 -13.84
CA GLY A 215 9.93 4.11 -14.35
C GLY A 215 9.89 3.77 -15.84
N TYR A 216 9.57 2.53 -16.19
CA TYR A 216 9.64 2.02 -17.57
C TYR A 216 8.40 1.23 -18.00
N VAL A 217 8.12 1.23 -19.30
CA VAL A 217 7.15 0.33 -19.96
C VAL A 217 7.88 -0.40 -21.09
N GLY A 218 8.09 -1.70 -20.96
CA GLY A 218 8.99 -2.45 -21.85
C GLY A 218 10.47 -2.07 -21.66
N SER A 219 11.32 -2.59 -22.54
CA SER A 219 12.78 -2.46 -22.43
C SER A 219 13.31 -1.05 -22.73
N PHE A 220 12.59 -0.22 -23.49
CA PHE A 220 13.14 1.02 -24.05
C PHE A 220 12.32 2.29 -23.77
N ARG A 221 11.10 2.20 -23.23
CA ARG A 221 10.27 3.38 -22.94
C ARG A 221 10.39 3.80 -21.48
N GLU A 222 11.17 4.84 -21.22
CA GLU A 222 11.17 5.51 -19.92
C GLU A 222 9.94 6.43 -19.82
N VAL A 223 9.19 6.26 -18.74
CA VAL A 223 7.95 7.00 -18.46
C VAL A 223 8.01 7.76 -17.13
N GLY A 224 9.11 7.61 -16.37
CA GLY A 224 9.28 8.28 -15.07
C GLY A 224 8.05 8.10 -14.17
N HIS A 225 7.41 9.22 -13.82
CA HIS A 225 6.14 9.24 -13.09
C HIS A 225 4.97 9.79 -13.92
N ASP A 226 5.13 9.94 -15.23
CA ASP A 226 4.13 10.58 -16.10
C ASP A 226 2.79 9.84 -16.04
N ILE A 227 2.82 8.51 -16.13
CA ILE A 227 1.63 7.67 -15.98
C ILE A 227 1.07 7.77 -14.55
N SER A 228 1.93 7.85 -13.52
CA SER A 228 1.50 7.97 -12.13
C SER A 228 0.71 9.27 -11.87
N PHE A 229 1.09 10.37 -12.53
CA PHE A 229 0.35 11.63 -12.45
C PHE A 229 -0.91 11.62 -13.32
N LEU A 230 -0.87 10.94 -14.46
CA LEU A 230 -1.98 10.89 -15.40
C LEU A 230 -3.17 10.08 -14.89
N VAL A 231 -2.92 8.95 -14.24
CA VAL A 231 -3.98 8.00 -13.89
C VAL A 231 -5.00 8.58 -12.90
N PRO A 232 -4.64 9.28 -11.82
CA PRO A 232 -5.63 9.91 -10.93
C PRO A 232 -6.55 10.91 -11.65
N GLU A 233 -5.99 11.67 -12.60
CA GLU A 233 -6.75 12.60 -13.45
C GLU A 233 -7.72 11.83 -14.35
N LEU A 234 -7.29 10.75 -14.99
CA LEU A 234 -8.19 9.91 -15.76
C LEU A 234 -9.31 9.34 -14.88
N TRP A 235 -8.93 8.69 -13.78
CA TRP A 235 -9.84 7.90 -12.96
C TRP A 235 -10.95 8.75 -12.35
N CYS A 236 -10.63 9.97 -11.90
CA CYS A 236 -11.62 10.88 -11.30
C CYS A 236 -12.69 11.33 -12.30
N ARG A 237 -12.40 11.26 -13.61
CA ARG A 237 -13.32 11.57 -14.71
C ARG A 237 -14.14 10.37 -15.19
N LEU A 238 -13.89 9.16 -14.68
CA LEU A 238 -14.68 7.96 -14.97
C LEU A 238 -15.85 7.81 -14.00
N SER A 239 -17.01 7.33 -14.48
CA SER A 239 -18.12 6.90 -13.64
C SER A 239 -17.82 5.58 -12.93
N ALA A 240 -18.63 5.19 -11.94
CA ALA A 240 -18.47 3.91 -11.25
C ALA A 240 -18.53 2.71 -12.22
N ARG A 241 -19.45 2.74 -13.19
CA ARG A 241 -19.57 1.70 -14.22
C ARG A 241 -18.35 1.65 -15.14
N GLU A 242 -17.79 2.80 -15.51
CA GLU A 242 -16.62 2.86 -16.39
C GLU A 242 -15.33 2.40 -15.71
N ARG A 243 -15.32 2.30 -14.37
CA ARG A 243 -14.20 1.74 -13.59
C ARG A 243 -14.36 0.25 -13.31
N ASP A 244 -15.54 -0.32 -13.58
CA ASP A 244 -15.82 -1.73 -13.33
C ASP A 244 -15.03 -2.61 -14.32
N PRO A 245 -14.14 -3.50 -13.84
CA PRO A 245 -13.37 -4.36 -14.73
C PRO A 245 -14.25 -5.25 -15.61
N GLN A 246 -15.42 -5.69 -15.16
CA GLN A 246 -16.31 -6.53 -15.96
C GLN A 246 -16.88 -5.76 -17.15
N PHE A 247 -17.24 -4.50 -16.95
CA PHE A 247 -17.63 -3.60 -18.05
C PHE A 247 -16.48 -3.42 -19.04
N LEU A 248 -15.27 -3.15 -18.55
CA LEU A 248 -14.11 -2.93 -19.42
C LEU A 248 -13.71 -4.18 -20.22
N ILE A 249 -13.80 -5.36 -19.62
CA ILE A 249 -13.58 -6.65 -20.31
C ILE A 249 -14.64 -6.87 -21.38
N GLY A 250 -15.93 -6.70 -21.03
CA GLY A 250 -17.04 -6.88 -21.97
C GLY A 250 -16.98 -5.91 -23.17
N GLU A 251 -16.44 -4.71 -22.96
CA GLU A 251 -16.22 -3.73 -24.02
C GLU A 251 -14.87 -3.89 -24.75
N GLY A 252 -14.07 -4.93 -24.47
CA GLY A 252 -12.76 -5.13 -25.11
C GLY A 252 -11.75 -3.99 -24.83
N MET A 253 -11.95 -3.28 -23.71
CA MET A 253 -11.06 -2.24 -23.22
C MET A 253 -9.96 -2.81 -22.31
N LEU A 254 -10.18 -4.00 -21.78
CA LEU A 254 -9.17 -4.84 -21.12
C LEU A 254 -8.99 -6.13 -21.92
N GLU A 255 -7.75 -6.50 -22.20
CA GLU A 255 -7.39 -7.79 -22.82
C GLU A 255 -6.66 -8.69 -21.83
N LYS A 256 -7.06 -9.98 -21.76
CA LYS A 256 -6.41 -10.98 -20.90
C LYS A 256 -5.07 -11.36 -21.51
N LEU A 257 -4.04 -11.48 -20.68
CA LEU A 257 -2.76 -12.07 -21.07
C LEU A 257 -2.83 -13.58 -20.87
N GLU A 258 -2.33 -14.33 -21.84
CA GLU A 258 -2.38 -15.79 -21.86
C GLU A 258 -0.98 -16.37 -21.77
N ASP A 259 -0.86 -17.52 -21.12
CA ASP A 259 0.39 -18.28 -21.13
C ASP A 259 0.79 -18.64 -22.57
N TYR A 260 2.08 -18.64 -22.85
CA TYR A 260 2.61 -18.99 -24.18
C TYR A 260 3.95 -19.70 -24.08
N GLU A 261 4.42 -20.28 -25.19
CA GLU A 261 5.76 -20.88 -25.27
C GLU A 261 6.76 -19.94 -25.92
N PHE A 262 7.95 -19.84 -25.34
CA PHE A 262 9.07 -19.09 -25.91
C PHE A 262 10.37 -19.87 -25.68
N GLY A 263 11.11 -20.16 -26.76
CA GLY A 263 12.37 -20.92 -26.65
C GLY A 263 12.22 -22.32 -26.02
N GLY A 264 11.05 -22.96 -26.16
CA GLY A 264 10.76 -24.28 -25.57
C GLY A 264 10.43 -24.23 -24.07
N GLN A 265 10.28 -23.04 -23.48
CA GLN A 265 9.86 -22.84 -22.11
C GLN A 265 8.47 -22.21 -22.05
N LYS A 266 7.66 -22.64 -21.07
CA LYS A 266 6.35 -22.07 -20.81
C LYS A 266 6.48 -20.75 -20.06
N VAL A 267 5.99 -19.66 -20.65
CA VAL A 267 5.93 -18.33 -20.05
C VAL A 267 4.55 -18.14 -19.40
N LEU A 268 4.53 -17.91 -18.09
CA LEU A 268 3.29 -17.77 -17.30
C LEU A 268 2.73 -16.34 -17.33
N ALA A 269 2.48 -15.81 -18.52
CA ALA A 269 2.04 -14.43 -18.72
C ALA A 269 0.64 -14.16 -18.18
N SER A 270 -0.19 -15.19 -18.01
CA SER A 270 -1.51 -15.08 -17.36
C SER A 270 -1.44 -14.47 -15.96
N ARG A 271 -0.32 -14.62 -15.24
CA ARG A 271 -0.10 -14.00 -13.91
C ARG A 271 -0.10 -12.47 -13.93
N LEU A 272 0.07 -11.85 -15.10
CA LEU A 272 -0.01 -10.40 -15.27
C LEU A 272 -1.47 -9.89 -15.40
N GLY A 273 -2.44 -10.79 -15.47
CA GLY A 273 -3.86 -10.49 -15.56
C GLY A 273 -4.26 -9.89 -16.90
N TYR A 274 -4.95 -8.76 -16.84
CA TYR A 274 -5.44 -8.00 -17.98
C TYR A 274 -4.68 -6.69 -18.13
N ARG A 275 -4.69 -6.14 -19.33
CA ARG A 275 -4.09 -4.84 -19.63
C ARG A 275 -5.01 -3.97 -20.47
N ILE A 276 -4.86 -2.64 -20.36
CA ILE A 276 -5.66 -1.73 -21.18
C ILE A 276 -5.33 -1.87 -22.68
N THR A 277 -6.33 -1.69 -23.52
CA THR A 277 -6.19 -1.74 -24.99
C THR A 277 -6.20 -0.33 -25.60
N SER A 278 -5.90 -0.24 -26.90
CA SER A 278 -6.07 1.02 -27.65
C SER A 278 -7.51 1.54 -27.63
N ARG A 279 -8.51 0.65 -27.47
CA ARG A 279 -9.91 1.04 -27.32
C ARG A 279 -10.16 1.78 -26.01
N PHE A 280 -9.55 1.34 -24.91
CA PHE A 280 -9.59 2.06 -23.63
C PHE A 280 -9.04 3.47 -23.77
N VAL A 281 -7.86 3.60 -24.42
CA VAL A 281 -7.19 4.89 -24.66
C VAL A 281 -8.10 5.80 -25.49
N ARG A 282 -8.55 5.36 -26.67
CA ARG A 282 -9.46 6.13 -27.54
C ARG A 282 -10.69 6.66 -26.80
N HIS A 283 -11.32 5.80 -26.01
CA HIS A 283 -12.60 6.11 -25.41
C HIS A 283 -12.49 7.04 -24.19
N PHE A 284 -11.50 6.83 -23.32
CA PHE A 284 -11.41 7.59 -22.07
C PHE A 284 -10.36 8.71 -22.09
N PHE A 285 -9.27 8.57 -22.84
CA PHE A 285 -8.22 9.60 -22.86
C PHE A 285 -8.66 10.86 -23.61
N GLY A 286 -9.69 10.77 -24.45
CA GLY A 286 -10.32 11.94 -25.08
C GLY A 286 -10.91 12.94 -24.08
N ARG A 287 -11.05 12.57 -22.80
CA ARG A 287 -11.46 13.48 -21.71
C ARG A 287 -10.35 14.40 -21.22
N MET A 288 -9.10 14.15 -21.64
CA MET A 288 -7.91 14.89 -21.20
C MET A 288 -7.01 15.33 -22.37
N PHE A 289 -7.03 14.62 -23.49
CA PHE A 289 -6.17 14.87 -24.63
C PHE A 289 -6.97 15.03 -25.92
N ASP A 290 -6.55 15.97 -26.76
CA ASP A 290 -7.16 16.21 -28.08
C ASP A 290 -6.92 15.06 -29.06
N ASN A 291 -5.80 14.35 -28.91
CA ASN A 291 -5.39 13.23 -29.78
C ASN A 291 -5.11 11.97 -28.95
N PRO A 292 -6.14 11.32 -28.39
CA PRO A 292 -5.95 10.19 -27.46
C PRO A 292 -5.17 9.03 -28.10
N ASP A 293 -5.36 8.78 -29.39
CA ASP A 293 -4.65 7.75 -30.16
C ASP A 293 -3.14 7.89 -30.23
N LYS A 294 -2.61 9.08 -29.95
CA LYS A 294 -1.16 9.35 -29.99
C LYS A 294 -0.52 9.34 -28.61
N VAL A 295 -1.31 9.17 -27.55
CA VAL A 295 -0.78 9.20 -26.16
C VAL A 295 0.06 7.95 -25.89
N PHE A 296 -0.47 6.77 -26.24
CA PHE A 296 0.26 5.50 -26.14
C PHE A 296 0.31 4.82 -27.50
N ASP A 297 1.52 4.62 -28.01
CA ASP A 297 1.75 3.83 -29.21
C ASP A 297 1.63 2.32 -28.94
N GLU A 298 1.70 1.52 -30.00
CA GLU A 298 1.62 0.06 -29.87
C GLU A 298 2.73 -0.49 -28.98
N ALA A 299 3.96 0.05 -29.06
CA ALA A 299 5.08 -0.41 -28.24
C ALA A 299 4.85 -0.19 -26.73
N ILE A 300 4.15 0.86 -26.33
CA ILE A 300 3.75 1.10 -24.93
C ILE A 300 2.60 0.18 -24.51
N LEU A 301 1.58 0.02 -25.36
CA LEU A 301 0.41 -0.83 -25.03
C LEU A 301 0.77 -2.33 -25.02
N ARG A 302 1.73 -2.72 -25.86
CA ARG A 302 2.22 -4.06 -26.09
C ARG A 302 3.74 -4.13 -25.89
N PRO A 303 4.23 -4.02 -24.65
CA PRO A 303 5.66 -3.97 -24.34
C PRO A 303 6.46 -5.17 -24.88
N GLU A 304 5.81 -6.32 -25.11
CA GLU A 304 6.42 -7.50 -25.75
C GLU A 304 6.96 -7.24 -27.16
N THR A 305 6.45 -6.22 -27.85
CA THR A 305 6.90 -5.85 -29.20
C THR A 305 8.25 -5.14 -29.21
N GLN A 306 8.67 -4.60 -28.06
CA GLN A 306 9.96 -3.92 -27.93
C GLN A 306 11.12 -4.92 -27.93
N ASP A 307 11.01 -5.96 -27.11
CA ASP A 307 12.05 -6.98 -26.89
C ASP A 307 11.39 -8.28 -26.39
N PRO A 308 11.01 -9.19 -27.30
CA PRO A 308 10.30 -10.42 -26.93
C PRO A 308 11.08 -11.33 -25.97
N GLU A 309 12.41 -11.38 -26.10
CA GLU A 309 13.28 -12.17 -25.23
C GLU A 309 13.31 -11.58 -23.82
N GLY A 310 13.56 -10.27 -23.71
CA GLY A 310 13.54 -9.56 -22.42
C GLY A 310 12.18 -9.57 -21.74
N TYR A 311 11.09 -9.59 -22.52
CA TYR A 311 9.73 -9.72 -22.02
C TYR A 311 9.47 -11.10 -21.40
N ALA A 312 9.81 -12.17 -22.12
CA ALA A 312 9.70 -13.54 -21.61
C ALA A 312 10.58 -13.76 -20.37
N ASP A 313 11.84 -13.32 -20.40
CA ASP A 313 12.75 -13.41 -19.25
C ASP A 313 12.22 -12.63 -18.04
N GLY A 314 11.63 -11.45 -18.25
CA GLY A 314 11.03 -10.66 -17.16
C GLY A 314 9.86 -11.37 -16.48
N ILE A 315 9.03 -12.09 -17.25
CA ILE A 315 7.94 -12.89 -16.67
C ILE A 315 8.50 -14.09 -15.89
N HIS A 316 9.50 -14.79 -16.44
CA HIS A 316 10.21 -15.83 -15.69
C HIS A 316 10.79 -15.29 -14.39
N HIS A 317 11.41 -14.11 -14.44
CA HIS A 317 11.97 -13.45 -13.27
C HIS A 317 10.94 -13.20 -12.16
N ILE A 318 9.75 -12.72 -12.54
CA ILE A 318 8.62 -12.54 -11.61
C ILE A 318 8.19 -13.88 -11.02
N THR A 319 7.98 -14.90 -11.86
CA THR A 319 7.46 -16.20 -11.39
C THR A 319 8.45 -16.97 -10.52
N GLU A 320 9.75 -16.89 -10.81
CA GLU A 320 10.81 -17.43 -9.96
C GLU A 320 10.84 -16.74 -8.59
N ALA A 321 10.69 -15.40 -8.57
CA ALA A 321 10.63 -14.65 -7.32
C ALA A 321 9.37 -15.00 -6.51
N GLN A 322 8.22 -15.13 -7.18
CA GLN A 322 6.97 -15.60 -6.58
C GLN A 322 7.14 -16.98 -5.94
N GLN A 323 7.77 -17.93 -6.64
CA GLN A 323 8.02 -19.25 -6.09
C GLN A 323 8.91 -19.20 -4.84
N ARG A 324 10.00 -18.42 -4.87
CA ARG A 324 10.90 -18.27 -3.70
C ARG A 324 10.16 -17.68 -2.51
N VAL A 325 9.44 -16.58 -2.71
CA VAL A 325 8.72 -15.89 -1.63
C VAL A 325 7.62 -16.78 -1.05
N ALA A 326 6.85 -17.48 -1.89
CA ALA A 326 5.78 -18.36 -1.41
C ALA A 326 6.32 -19.49 -0.52
N ARG A 327 7.47 -20.09 -0.85
CA ARG A 327 8.10 -21.15 -0.04
C ARG A 327 8.41 -20.70 1.40
N MET A 328 8.74 -19.43 1.61
CA MET A 328 9.02 -18.90 2.95
C MET A 328 7.81 -19.03 3.89
N TYR A 329 6.58 -18.96 3.36
CA TYR A 329 5.35 -19.13 4.17
C TYR A 329 5.13 -20.58 4.62
N PHE A 330 5.65 -21.56 3.87
CA PHE A 330 5.64 -22.96 4.28
C PHE A 330 6.73 -23.21 5.33
N GLU A 331 7.91 -22.62 5.13
CA GLU A 331 9.07 -22.77 6.01
C GLU A 331 8.83 -22.21 7.42
N ASP A 332 8.12 -21.08 7.55
CA ASP A 332 7.81 -20.45 8.84
C ASP A 332 6.46 -20.89 9.44
N GLY A 333 5.74 -21.79 8.76
CA GLY A 333 4.43 -22.31 9.17
C GLY A 333 3.26 -21.34 9.00
N SER A 334 3.48 -20.13 8.44
CA SER A 334 2.43 -19.14 8.25
C SER A 334 1.40 -19.53 7.17
N TYR A 335 1.73 -20.48 6.30
CA TYR A 335 0.79 -21.11 5.36
C TYR A 335 -0.45 -21.68 6.07
N GLU A 336 -0.29 -22.29 7.25
CA GLU A 336 -1.40 -22.88 8.01
C GLU A 336 -2.34 -21.83 8.60
N LEU A 337 -1.89 -20.58 8.68
CA LEU A 337 -2.67 -19.44 9.16
C LEU A 337 -3.32 -18.66 8.01
N ALA A 338 -3.02 -19.01 6.76
CA ALA A 338 -3.59 -18.38 5.59
C ALA A 338 -5.07 -18.76 5.45
N VAL A 339 -5.91 -17.80 5.08
CA VAL A 339 -7.29 -18.12 4.68
C VAL A 339 -7.28 -19.00 3.43
N PRO A 340 -8.28 -19.86 3.20
CA PRO A 340 -8.25 -20.85 2.11
C PRO A 340 -7.89 -20.29 0.71
N PRO A 341 -8.40 -19.10 0.28
CA PRO A 341 -7.98 -18.55 -1.01
C PRO A 341 -6.49 -18.19 -1.08
N LEU A 342 -5.87 -17.77 0.04
CA LEU A 342 -4.43 -17.50 0.08
C LEU A 342 -3.59 -18.77 0.15
N GLN A 343 -4.09 -19.83 0.78
CA GLN A 343 -3.46 -21.15 0.69
C GLN A 343 -3.39 -21.61 -0.77
N ALA A 344 -4.47 -21.40 -1.54
CA ALA A 344 -4.47 -21.71 -2.97
C ALA A 344 -3.43 -20.90 -3.75
N VAL A 345 -3.36 -19.58 -3.51
CA VAL A 345 -2.36 -18.70 -4.15
C VAL A 345 -0.93 -19.11 -3.80
N LEU A 346 -0.64 -19.33 -2.51
CA LEU A 346 0.69 -19.73 -2.04
C LEU A 346 1.12 -21.08 -2.62
N SER A 347 0.24 -22.08 -2.64
CA SER A 347 0.53 -23.39 -3.23
C SER A 347 0.76 -23.29 -4.74
N VAL A 348 -0.07 -22.54 -5.47
CA VAL A 348 0.15 -22.35 -6.92
C VAL A 348 1.46 -21.61 -7.22
N MET A 349 1.83 -20.62 -6.40
CA MET A 349 3.11 -19.94 -6.55
C MET A 349 4.30 -20.88 -6.28
N ALA A 350 4.23 -21.69 -5.22
CA ALA A 350 5.32 -22.55 -4.79
C ALA A 350 5.49 -23.83 -5.62
N GLU A 351 4.36 -24.50 -5.93
CA GLU A 351 4.29 -25.86 -6.48
C GLU A 351 3.62 -25.91 -7.86
N GLY A 352 2.96 -24.83 -8.29
CA GLY A 352 2.24 -24.78 -9.56
C GLY A 352 0.78 -25.25 -9.48
N HIS A 353 0.36 -25.85 -8.36
CA HIS A 353 -1.02 -26.28 -8.13
C HIS A 353 -1.42 -26.17 -6.65
N TRP A 354 -2.71 -26.18 -6.38
CA TRP A 354 -3.31 -26.37 -5.06
C TRP A 354 -4.28 -27.56 -5.14
N ASN A 355 -4.01 -28.65 -4.44
CA ASN A 355 -4.81 -29.89 -4.50
C ASN A 355 -5.04 -30.39 -5.95
N GLY A 356 -4.01 -30.32 -6.80
CA GLY A 356 -4.08 -30.68 -8.21
C GLY A 356 -4.79 -29.67 -9.12
N LYS A 357 -5.24 -28.53 -8.58
CA LYS A 357 -5.91 -27.44 -9.32
C LYS A 357 -4.94 -26.29 -9.59
N SER A 358 -5.04 -25.70 -10.75
CA SER A 358 -4.41 -24.45 -11.15
C SER A 358 -5.16 -23.23 -10.59
N ILE A 359 -4.60 -22.04 -10.78
CA ILE A 359 -5.27 -20.77 -10.41
C ILE A 359 -6.50 -20.47 -11.27
N GLU A 360 -6.56 -21.02 -12.48
CA GLU A 360 -7.67 -20.81 -13.43
C GLU A 360 -8.88 -21.69 -13.13
N ASP A 361 -8.71 -22.73 -12.30
CA ASP A 361 -9.80 -23.66 -12.00
C ASP A 361 -10.99 -22.93 -11.36
N PRO A 362 -12.23 -23.15 -11.85
CA PRO A 362 -13.41 -22.43 -11.37
C PRO A 362 -13.61 -22.49 -9.86
N GLU A 363 -13.26 -23.63 -9.24
CA GLU A 363 -13.34 -23.80 -7.80
C GLU A 363 -12.36 -22.90 -7.03
N VAL A 364 -11.15 -22.68 -7.56
CA VAL A 364 -10.17 -21.77 -6.97
C VAL A 364 -10.63 -20.33 -7.16
N ARG A 365 -11.11 -19.98 -8.35
CA ARG A 365 -11.66 -18.65 -8.66
C ARG A 365 -12.87 -18.30 -7.79
N ASP A 366 -13.75 -19.25 -7.51
CA ASP A 366 -14.96 -19.03 -6.70
C ASP A 366 -14.63 -18.63 -5.26
N MET A 367 -13.50 -19.08 -4.69
CA MET A 367 -13.06 -18.70 -3.34
C MET A 367 -12.87 -17.19 -3.15
N PHE A 368 -12.65 -16.45 -4.24
CA PHE A 368 -12.43 -15.00 -4.24
C PHE A 368 -13.72 -14.20 -4.43
N ARG A 369 -14.87 -14.87 -4.61
CA ARG A 369 -16.16 -14.20 -4.73
C ARG A 369 -16.68 -13.77 -3.38
N ARG A 370 -17.37 -12.63 -3.39
CA ARG A 370 -17.92 -12.02 -2.18
C ARG A 370 -18.95 -12.94 -1.53
N GLU A 371 -19.86 -13.49 -2.31
CA GLU A 371 -20.94 -14.36 -1.84
C GLU A 371 -20.36 -15.63 -1.20
N THR A 372 -19.39 -16.26 -1.87
CA THR A 372 -18.68 -17.45 -1.38
C THR A 372 -17.94 -17.16 -0.07
N MET A 373 -17.23 -16.03 0.00
CA MET A 373 -16.56 -15.61 1.23
C MET A 373 -17.56 -15.36 2.37
N LEU A 374 -18.62 -14.59 2.14
CA LEU A 374 -19.60 -14.25 3.18
C LEU A 374 -20.32 -15.49 3.74
N GLY A 375 -20.53 -16.51 2.92
CA GLY A 375 -21.10 -17.80 3.32
C GLY A 375 -20.10 -18.81 3.91
N SER A 376 -18.82 -18.48 3.99
CA SER A 376 -17.78 -19.42 4.40
C SER A 376 -17.55 -19.46 5.91
N ASP A 377 -17.21 -20.66 6.43
CA ASP A 377 -16.87 -20.87 7.84
C ASP A 377 -15.64 -20.05 8.25
N TRP A 378 -14.65 -19.92 7.37
CA TRP A 378 -13.43 -19.16 7.68
C TRP A 378 -13.72 -17.67 7.87
N TYR A 379 -14.67 -17.09 7.12
CA TYR A 379 -15.07 -15.70 7.31
C TYR A 379 -15.85 -15.54 8.62
N GLN A 380 -16.76 -16.46 8.94
CA GLN A 380 -17.46 -16.46 10.22
C GLN A 380 -16.48 -16.56 11.40
N ALA A 381 -15.48 -17.43 11.31
CA ALA A 381 -14.42 -17.55 12.32
C ALA A 381 -13.68 -16.22 12.56
N ARG A 382 -13.51 -15.38 11.52
CA ARG A 382 -12.92 -14.04 11.68
C ARG A 382 -13.84 -13.07 12.42
N LEU A 383 -15.15 -13.12 12.18
CA LEU A 383 -16.13 -12.31 12.90
C LEU A 383 -16.21 -12.73 14.36
N ASP A 384 -16.20 -14.03 14.63
CA ASP A 384 -16.15 -14.58 15.99
C ASP A 384 -14.86 -14.20 16.70
N ALA A 385 -13.70 -14.27 16.02
CA ALA A 385 -12.44 -13.80 16.56
C ALA A 385 -12.51 -12.31 16.95
N LYS A 386 -13.16 -11.48 16.12
CA LYS A 386 -13.35 -10.05 16.44
C LYS A 386 -14.23 -9.86 17.68
N ARG A 387 -15.35 -10.59 17.77
CA ARG A 387 -16.20 -10.62 18.96
C ARG A 387 -15.43 -11.00 20.21
N ARG A 388 -14.62 -12.06 20.16
CA ARG A 388 -13.76 -12.47 21.28
C ARG A 388 -12.77 -11.37 21.65
N ALA A 389 -12.13 -10.74 20.68
CA ALA A 389 -11.15 -9.68 20.92
C ALA A 389 -11.77 -8.47 21.63
N ASP A 390 -12.94 -8.02 21.17
CA ASP A 390 -13.64 -6.90 21.79
C ASP A 390 -14.14 -7.25 23.19
N THR A 391 -14.71 -8.44 23.36
CA THR A 391 -15.16 -8.92 24.67
C THR A 391 -13.99 -8.90 25.68
N ARG A 392 -12.83 -9.48 25.30
CA ARG A 392 -11.62 -9.46 26.14
C ARG A 392 -11.11 -8.05 26.41
N LEU A 393 -11.11 -7.18 25.40
CA LEU A 393 -10.67 -5.81 25.56
C LEU A 393 -11.53 -5.06 26.57
N TRP A 394 -12.85 -5.14 26.45
CA TRP A 394 -13.78 -4.43 27.31
C TRP A 394 -13.87 -5.01 28.71
N GLN A 395 -13.67 -6.32 28.86
CA GLN A 395 -13.48 -6.94 30.16
C GLN A 395 -12.23 -6.39 30.86
N ARG A 396 -11.08 -6.30 30.18
CA ARG A 396 -9.86 -5.69 30.74
C ARG A 396 -10.05 -4.22 31.13
N HIS A 397 -10.77 -3.43 30.30
CA HIS A 397 -11.08 -2.04 30.64
C HIS A 397 -11.89 -1.94 31.94
N ARG A 398 -12.93 -2.77 32.07
CA ARG A 398 -13.76 -2.84 33.27
C ARG A 398 -12.93 -3.21 34.51
N GLU A 399 -12.16 -4.29 34.43
CA GLU A 399 -11.32 -4.77 35.53
C GLU A 399 -10.30 -3.72 35.96
N TYR A 400 -9.62 -3.06 35.01
CA TYR A 400 -8.68 -1.99 35.30
C TYR A 400 -9.34 -0.82 36.02
N LEU A 401 -10.52 -0.37 35.56
CA LEU A 401 -11.24 0.74 36.19
C LEU A 401 -11.73 0.38 37.59
N GLN A 402 -12.22 -0.84 37.79
CA GLN A 402 -12.64 -1.33 39.11
C GLN A 402 -11.46 -1.40 40.09
N GLN A 403 -10.32 -1.94 39.67
CA GLN A 403 -9.10 -1.96 40.49
C GLN A 403 -8.60 -0.55 40.82
N PHE A 404 -8.71 0.38 39.87
CA PHE A 404 -8.33 1.78 40.11
C PHE A 404 -9.23 2.44 41.17
N LEU A 405 -10.53 2.15 41.16
CA LEU A 405 -11.54 2.71 42.07
C LEU A 405 -11.40 2.19 43.51
N GLN A 406 -10.88 0.97 43.68
CA GLN A 406 -10.64 0.36 45.00
C GLN A 406 -9.47 1.00 45.77
N ARG A 407 -8.66 1.84 45.12
CA ARG A 407 -7.53 2.52 45.78
C ARG A 407 -8.01 3.79 46.48
N SER A 408 -7.99 3.77 47.81
CA SER A 408 -8.44 4.89 48.65
C SER A 408 -7.73 6.22 48.35
N THR A 409 -6.49 6.18 47.88
CA THR A 409 -5.70 7.36 47.48
C THR A 409 -6.14 8.01 46.17
N HIS A 410 -7.12 7.44 45.45
CA HIS A 410 -7.54 7.90 44.12
C HIS A 410 -8.98 8.43 44.05
N SER A 411 -9.66 8.61 45.19
CA SER A 411 -11.10 8.94 45.24
C SER A 411 -11.45 10.26 44.55
N ASP A 412 -10.60 11.28 44.73
CA ASP A 412 -10.75 12.61 44.12
C ASP A 412 -10.62 12.56 42.59
N VAL A 413 -9.62 11.84 42.08
CA VAL A 413 -9.40 11.63 40.65
C VAL A 413 -10.52 10.77 40.05
N ALA A 414 -10.96 9.73 40.76
CA ALA A 414 -12.04 8.85 40.32
C ALA A 414 -13.37 9.61 40.14
N GLN A 415 -13.69 10.51 41.07
CA GLN A 415 -14.85 11.38 40.99
C GLN A 415 -14.73 12.38 39.83
N ARG A 416 -13.59 13.08 39.74
CA ARG A 416 -13.34 14.09 38.69
C ARG A 416 -13.42 13.52 37.27
N LEU A 417 -12.97 12.29 37.08
CA LEU A 417 -12.99 11.60 35.77
C LEU A 417 -14.28 10.80 35.52
N GLU A 418 -15.21 10.79 36.48
CA GLU A 418 -16.48 10.05 36.44
C GLU A 418 -16.30 8.55 36.17
N LEU A 419 -15.35 7.90 36.84
CA LEU A 419 -14.96 6.52 36.51
C LEU A 419 -16.09 5.51 36.69
N GLU A 420 -16.99 5.70 37.64
CA GLU A 420 -18.18 4.85 37.81
C GLU A 420 -19.08 4.87 36.57
N LYS A 421 -19.30 6.04 35.95
CA LYS A 421 -20.06 6.14 34.70
C LYS A 421 -19.36 5.41 33.55
N ARG A 422 -18.03 5.47 33.51
CA ARG A 422 -17.21 4.77 32.50
C ARG A 422 -17.25 3.25 32.69
N ILE A 423 -17.28 2.77 33.93
CA ILE A 423 -17.50 1.34 34.25
C ILE A 423 -18.88 0.92 33.74
N ALA A 424 -19.94 1.66 34.06
CA ALA A 424 -21.28 1.35 33.58
C ALA A 424 -21.37 1.37 32.03
N GLN A 425 -20.61 2.24 31.37
CA GLN A 425 -20.47 2.23 29.91
C GLN A 425 -19.73 0.98 29.42
N ALA A 426 -18.67 0.56 30.10
CA ALA A 426 -17.93 -0.65 29.77
C ALA A 426 -18.80 -1.91 29.91
N ASP A 427 -19.62 -1.99 30.97
CA ASP A 427 -20.56 -3.09 31.18
C ASP A 427 -21.56 -3.20 30.03
N ARG A 428 -22.22 -2.09 29.65
CA ARG A 428 -23.16 -2.07 28.51
C ARG A 428 -22.49 -2.46 27.18
N ARG A 429 -21.23 -2.07 26.99
CA ARG A 429 -20.46 -2.42 25.79
C ARG A 429 -20.11 -3.90 25.78
N LEU A 430 -19.66 -4.44 26.90
CA LEU A 430 -19.34 -5.85 27.07
C LEU A 430 -20.57 -6.72 26.78
N GLU A 431 -21.72 -6.38 27.35
CA GLU A 431 -23.00 -7.06 27.09
C GLU A 431 -23.33 -7.05 25.59
N PHE A 432 -23.24 -5.89 24.93
CA PHE A 432 -23.51 -5.79 23.49
C PHE A 432 -22.58 -6.68 22.66
N PHE A 433 -21.27 -6.69 22.94
CA PHE A 433 -20.31 -7.49 22.16
C PHE A 433 -20.56 -8.99 22.27
N GLN A 434 -21.16 -9.47 23.35
CA GLN A 434 -21.50 -10.88 23.53
C GLN A 434 -22.73 -11.33 22.73
N THR A 435 -23.48 -10.40 22.13
CA THR A 435 -24.71 -10.70 21.38
C THR A 435 -24.49 -11.05 19.91
N ASP A 436 -25.44 -11.78 19.32
CA ASP A 436 -25.48 -12.02 17.87
C ASP A 436 -25.80 -10.74 17.08
N ALA A 437 -26.48 -9.77 17.69
CA ALA A 437 -26.69 -8.46 17.09
C ALA A 437 -25.36 -7.74 16.82
N TYR A 438 -24.33 -8.01 17.62
CA TYR A 438 -22.99 -7.52 17.34
C TYR A 438 -22.37 -8.19 16.10
N LEU A 439 -22.46 -9.52 15.97
CA LEU A 439 -21.99 -10.24 14.80
C LEU A 439 -22.67 -9.75 13.52
N GLN A 440 -23.99 -9.58 13.55
CA GLN A 440 -24.77 -9.02 12.44
C GLN A 440 -24.28 -7.61 12.08
N ARG A 441 -23.93 -6.79 13.06
CA ARG A 441 -23.41 -5.43 12.84
C ARG A 441 -22.04 -5.41 12.17
N ILE A 442 -21.18 -6.40 12.45
CA ILE A 442 -19.81 -6.47 11.89
C ILE A 442 -19.72 -7.36 10.65
N HIS A 443 -20.82 -8.00 10.25
CA HIS A 443 -20.91 -8.70 8.98
C HIS A 443 -20.65 -7.73 7.82
N GLY A 444 -19.72 -8.08 6.93
CA GLY A 444 -19.21 -7.18 5.90
C GLY A 444 -17.99 -6.33 6.35
N THR A 445 -17.38 -6.64 7.49
CA THR A 445 -16.08 -6.08 7.91
C THR A 445 -14.97 -7.14 7.80
N VAL A 446 -13.70 -6.74 7.99
CA VAL A 446 -12.53 -7.64 7.87
C VAL A 446 -12.38 -8.66 9.02
N GLY A 447 -13.18 -8.53 10.08
CA GLY A 447 -13.07 -9.36 11.29
C GLY A 447 -11.71 -9.20 12.00
N ALA A 448 -11.29 -10.24 12.71
CA ALA A 448 -9.94 -10.38 13.27
C ALA A 448 -9.35 -11.73 12.83
N ASP A 449 -8.04 -11.87 12.89
CA ASP A 449 -7.40 -13.16 12.62
C ASP A 449 -7.64 -14.13 13.81
N PRO A 450 -8.28 -15.31 13.58
CA PRO A 450 -8.54 -16.27 14.65
C PRO A 450 -7.29 -16.74 15.39
N ALA A 451 -6.14 -16.82 14.70
CA ALA A 451 -4.88 -17.26 15.30
C ALA A 451 -4.36 -16.27 16.37
N LEU A 452 -4.71 -14.99 16.25
CA LEU A 452 -4.35 -13.95 17.23
C LEU A 452 -5.30 -13.87 18.42
N VAL A 453 -6.46 -14.55 18.35
CA VAL A 453 -7.52 -14.51 19.37
C VAL A 453 -8.04 -15.93 19.63
N PRO A 454 -7.16 -16.85 20.07
CA PRO A 454 -7.51 -18.24 20.26
C PRO A 454 -8.62 -18.36 21.31
N GLU A 455 -9.48 -19.36 21.19
CA GLU A 455 -10.45 -19.67 22.24
C GLU A 455 -9.71 -19.98 23.55
N ILE A 456 -10.25 -19.51 24.67
CA ILE A 456 -9.69 -19.90 25.97
C ILE A 456 -10.22 -21.31 26.19
N SER A 457 -9.40 -22.32 25.95
CA SER A 457 -9.68 -23.65 26.45
C SER A 457 -9.73 -23.58 27.98
N GLU A 458 -10.84 -23.99 28.58
CA GLU A 458 -10.83 -24.29 29.99
C GLU A 458 -9.72 -25.33 30.24
N PRO A 459 -8.86 -25.17 31.25
CA PRO A 459 -7.84 -26.16 31.54
C PRO A 459 -8.55 -27.51 31.77
N SER A 460 -8.25 -28.49 30.91
CA SER A 460 -8.79 -29.84 31.01
C SER A 460 -8.59 -30.36 32.43
N THR A 461 -9.68 -30.69 33.11
CA THR A 461 -9.69 -31.19 34.50
C THR A 461 -9.11 -32.61 34.63
N SER A 462 -8.39 -33.12 33.62
CA SER A 462 -7.84 -34.46 33.55
C SER A 462 -6.31 -34.46 33.62
N GLN A 463 -5.73 -34.00 34.74
CA GLN A 463 -4.37 -34.36 35.17
C GLN A 463 -4.13 -33.96 36.64
N ARG A 464 -4.95 -34.49 37.54
CA ARG A 464 -4.62 -34.65 38.97
C ARG A 464 -5.11 -36.01 39.44
N GLN A 465 -4.43 -37.07 39.00
CA GLN A 465 -4.48 -38.36 39.68
C GLN A 465 -3.06 -38.92 39.78
N GLY A 466 -2.61 -39.06 41.03
CA GLY A 466 -1.71 -40.12 41.48
C GLY A 466 -0.25 -40.04 41.10
N GLN A 467 0.56 -39.39 41.95
CA GLN A 467 1.85 -39.96 42.32
C GLN A 467 2.00 -39.88 43.84
N GLU A 468 1.68 -40.99 44.50
CA GLU A 468 2.16 -41.30 45.84
C GLU A 468 3.70 -41.43 45.79
N VAL A 469 4.36 -40.74 46.70
CA VAL A 469 5.81 -40.86 46.92
C VAL A 469 6.03 -42.03 47.88
N PRO A 470 6.83 -43.06 47.53
CA PRO A 470 7.25 -44.06 48.50
C PRO A 470 8.34 -43.45 49.40
N THR A 471 8.14 -43.57 50.70
CA THR A 471 9.16 -43.30 51.70
C THR A 471 10.20 -44.43 51.66
N GLY A 472 11.47 -44.05 51.49
CA GLY A 472 12.66 -44.89 51.58
C GLY A 472 13.86 -44.03 51.93
#